data_AF-A0A2D5XYB0-F1
#
_entry.id   AF-A0A2D5XYB0-F1
#
_cell.length_a   1.000
_cell.length_b   1.000
_cell.length_c   1.000
_cell.angle_alpha   90.00
_cell.angle_beta   90.00
_cell.angle_gamma   90.00
#
_symmetry.space_group_name_H-M   'P 1'
#
loop_
_entity.id
_entity.type
_entity.pdbx_description
1 polymer ?
#
loop_
_entity_poly.entity_id
_entity_poly.type
_entity_poly.pdbx_seq_one_letter_code
_entity_poly.pdbx_strand_id
1 'polypeptide(L)'
;MFFSNAVLDGVVEGLAHCNPDWGYLSRRINSDITYKKGHLREDSAFMARFAELHLQNFLKESPGVDYAPLALDVERGGYIFCQKGGRIFCYLDGSKDPCAEYDKVVVCDELPVCFEMSLTTKKTGMGRSKGCRRGPKGLSQLLGNFDYLTQRVAPLKNYFSVEQIGYVVVVYPSMINPDAESQQRFSGWGGRLVPFYADKEQYMENIMTFREQHNL
;
A
#
# COMPACT_ATOMS: atom_id res chain seq x y z
N MET A 1 8.66 -7.53 20.07
CA MET A 1 9.79 -8.46 19.79
C MET A 1 9.99 -8.43 18.29
N PHE A 2 11.20 -8.10 17.81
CA PHE A 2 11.47 -7.98 16.36
C PHE A 2 11.55 -9.39 15.76
N PHE A 3 10.67 -9.71 14.81
CA PHE A 3 10.79 -10.95 14.03
C PHE A 3 11.52 -10.61 12.72
N SER A 4 12.56 -11.38 12.41
CA SER A 4 13.13 -11.43 11.07
C SER A 4 12.33 -12.44 10.27
N ASN A 5 11.93 -12.04 9.06
CA ASN A 5 11.32 -12.92 8.07
C ASN A 5 12.11 -12.68 6.79
N ALA A 6 12.96 -13.64 6.43
CA ALA A 6 13.93 -13.46 5.36
C ALA A 6 13.27 -13.13 4.01
N VAL A 7 12.08 -13.68 3.74
CA VAL A 7 11.31 -13.35 2.53
C VAL A 7 10.84 -11.91 2.57
N LEU A 8 10.25 -11.45 3.67
CA LEU A 8 9.81 -10.05 3.82
C LEU A 8 11.00 -9.08 3.77
N ASP A 9 12.12 -9.40 4.42
CA ASP A 9 13.31 -8.58 4.41
C ASP A 9 13.86 -8.46 2.96
N GLY A 10 13.89 -9.57 2.20
CA GLY A 10 14.27 -9.55 0.78
C GLY A 10 13.27 -8.83 -0.14
N VAL A 11 11.96 -8.91 0.15
CA VAL A 11 10.91 -8.15 -0.55
C VAL A 11 11.08 -6.65 -0.30
N VAL A 12 11.35 -6.24 0.94
CA VAL A 12 11.58 -4.84 1.31
C VAL A 12 12.84 -4.30 0.63
N GLU A 13 13.94 -5.05 0.67
CA GLU A 13 15.20 -4.69 -0.01
C GLU A 13 15.01 -4.59 -1.53
N GLY A 14 14.37 -5.59 -2.13
CA GLY A 14 14.09 -5.58 -3.57
C GLY A 14 13.20 -4.41 -3.98
N LEU A 15 12.15 -4.11 -3.21
CA LEU A 15 11.23 -3.01 -3.49
C LEU A 15 11.93 -1.64 -3.40
N ALA A 16 12.86 -1.47 -2.46
CA ALA A 16 13.65 -0.25 -2.30
C ALA A 16 14.52 0.08 -3.54
N HIS A 17 14.86 -0.94 -4.33
CA HIS A 17 15.76 -0.82 -5.48
C HIS A 17 15.10 -1.15 -6.83
N CYS A 18 13.82 -1.51 -6.82
CA CYS A 18 13.12 -1.91 -8.04
C CYS A 18 12.69 -0.68 -8.84
N ASN A 19 13.23 -0.56 -10.05
CA ASN A 19 12.68 0.39 -11.02
C ASN A 19 11.38 -0.17 -11.62
N PRO A 20 10.37 0.68 -11.88
CA PRO A 20 9.15 0.26 -12.53
C PRO A 20 9.38 -0.25 -13.96
N ASP A 21 8.71 -1.34 -14.34
CA ASP A 21 8.55 -1.73 -15.74
C ASP A 21 7.56 -0.77 -16.41
N TRP A 22 8.10 0.34 -16.93
CA TRP A 22 7.34 1.35 -17.66
C TRP A 22 6.54 0.75 -18.82
N GLY A 23 7.10 -0.22 -19.54
CA GLY A 23 6.42 -0.84 -20.69
C GLY A 23 5.17 -1.63 -20.27
N TYR A 24 5.27 -2.43 -19.21
CA TYR A 24 4.13 -3.13 -18.62
C TYR A 24 3.09 -2.14 -18.08
N LEU A 25 3.53 -1.14 -17.31
CA LEU A 25 2.66 -0.15 -16.69
C LEU A 25 1.91 0.68 -17.75
N SER A 26 2.53 0.95 -18.90
CA SER A 26 1.90 1.66 -20.03
C SER A 26 0.73 0.89 -20.59
N ARG A 27 0.93 -0.39 -20.86
CA ARG A 27 -0.13 -1.27 -21.35
C ARG A 27 -1.27 -1.35 -20.34
N ARG A 28 -0.94 -1.44 -19.05
CA ARG A 28 -1.97 -1.60 -18.02
C ARG A 28 -2.77 -0.33 -17.74
N ILE A 29 -2.10 0.81 -17.62
CA ILE A 29 -2.76 2.10 -17.40
C ILE A 29 -3.64 2.47 -18.59
N ASN A 30 -3.20 2.23 -19.83
CA ASN A 30 -4.04 2.42 -21.01
C ASN A 30 -5.32 1.59 -20.95
N SER A 31 -5.24 0.32 -20.53
CA SER A 31 -6.43 -0.52 -20.37
C SER A 31 -7.39 0.00 -19.27
N ASP A 32 -6.85 0.56 -18.18
CA ASP A 32 -7.63 1.13 -17.07
C ASP A 32 -8.27 2.49 -17.45
N ILE A 33 -7.56 3.33 -18.23
CA ILE A 33 -8.03 4.65 -18.72
C ILE A 33 -9.11 4.47 -19.79
N THR A 34 -8.93 3.52 -20.72
CA THR A 34 -9.93 3.22 -21.77
C THR A 34 -11.27 2.77 -21.15
N TYR A 35 -11.24 2.20 -19.94
CA TYR A 35 -12.44 1.79 -19.19
C TYR A 35 -13.14 2.95 -18.47
N LYS A 36 -12.43 4.06 -18.16
CA LYS A 36 -12.99 5.24 -17.49
C LYS A 36 -12.94 6.46 -18.41
N LYS A 37 -13.89 6.57 -19.34
CA LYS A 37 -14.16 7.80 -20.11
C LYS A 37 -14.19 9.03 -19.17
N GLY A 38 -13.11 9.82 -19.15
CA GLY A 38 -13.11 11.21 -18.69
C GLY A 38 -12.64 11.55 -17.26
N HIS A 39 -12.19 10.61 -16.42
CA HIS A 39 -11.94 10.90 -14.99
C HIS A 39 -10.52 10.70 -14.44
N LEU A 40 -9.55 10.20 -15.21
CA LEU A 40 -8.13 10.13 -14.82
C LEU A 40 -7.35 11.39 -15.23
N ARG A 41 -8.00 12.56 -15.25
CA ARG A 41 -7.41 13.82 -15.73
C ARG A 41 -6.52 14.54 -14.72
N GLU A 42 -6.49 14.13 -13.45
CA GLU A 42 -5.65 14.77 -12.43
C GLU A 42 -4.34 14.00 -12.25
N ASP A 43 -3.22 14.70 -12.45
CA ASP A 43 -1.86 14.13 -12.36
C ASP A 43 -1.64 13.35 -11.05
N SER A 44 -2.25 13.80 -9.95
CA SER A 44 -2.17 13.16 -8.63
C SER A 44 -2.79 11.76 -8.57
N ALA A 45 -3.96 11.56 -9.18
CA ALA A 45 -4.63 10.26 -9.20
C ALA A 45 -3.92 9.28 -10.13
N PHE A 46 -3.38 9.78 -11.25
CA PHE A 46 -2.53 8.99 -12.15
C PHE A 46 -1.25 8.52 -11.44
N MET A 47 -0.55 9.44 -10.76
CA MET A 47 0.67 9.12 -10.00
C MET A 47 0.43 8.10 -8.89
N ALA A 48 -0.66 8.23 -8.14
CA ALA A 48 -1.01 7.26 -7.10
C ALA A 48 -1.29 5.88 -7.70
N ARG A 49 -2.07 5.83 -8.79
CA ARG A 49 -2.40 4.57 -9.47
C ARG A 49 -1.16 3.88 -10.05
N PHE A 50 -0.25 4.66 -10.64
CA PHE A 50 1.00 4.14 -11.17
C PHE A 50 1.84 3.50 -10.05
N ALA A 51 1.96 4.17 -8.91
CA ALA A 51 2.75 3.67 -7.78
C ALA A 51 2.15 2.37 -7.21
N GLU A 52 0.81 2.31 -7.07
CA GLU A 52 0.09 1.10 -6.68
C GLU A 52 0.34 -0.05 -7.66
N LEU A 53 0.28 0.20 -8.97
CA LEU A 53 0.52 -0.83 -9.99
C LEU A 53 1.98 -1.32 -9.98
N HIS A 54 2.94 -0.43 -9.75
CA HIS A 54 4.34 -0.79 -9.63
C HIS A 54 4.57 -1.72 -8.43
N LEU A 55 4.06 -1.36 -7.25
CA LEU A 55 4.08 -2.21 -6.05
C LEU A 55 3.44 -3.58 -6.34
N GLN A 56 2.26 -3.57 -6.98
CA GLN A 56 1.53 -4.79 -7.31
C GLN A 56 2.29 -5.69 -8.28
N ASN A 57 2.97 -5.14 -9.29
CA ASN A 57 3.76 -5.93 -10.21
C ASN A 57 4.96 -6.58 -9.49
N PHE A 58 5.69 -5.77 -8.72
CA PHE A 58 6.84 -6.25 -7.95
C PHE A 58 6.47 -7.41 -7.01
N LEU A 59 5.43 -7.22 -6.20
CA LEU A 59 4.99 -8.24 -5.24
C LEU A 59 4.49 -9.52 -5.91
N LYS A 60 3.93 -9.44 -7.12
CA LYS A 60 3.44 -10.61 -7.86
C LYS A 60 4.59 -11.48 -8.38
N GLU A 61 5.72 -10.86 -8.68
CA GLU A 61 6.92 -11.53 -9.20
C GLU A 61 7.92 -11.91 -8.09
N SER A 62 7.71 -11.42 -6.87
CA SER A 62 8.58 -11.70 -5.72
C SER A 62 8.51 -13.17 -5.29
N PRO A 63 9.65 -13.90 -5.27
CA PRO A 63 9.69 -15.27 -4.79
C PRO A 63 9.26 -15.40 -3.33
N GLY A 64 8.52 -16.47 -3.00
CA GLY A 64 8.07 -16.74 -1.63
C GLY A 64 6.89 -15.88 -1.15
N VAL A 65 6.32 -15.06 -2.04
CA VAL A 65 5.14 -14.24 -1.76
C VAL A 65 3.88 -14.89 -2.31
N ASP A 66 2.93 -15.22 -1.44
CA ASP A 66 1.54 -15.43 -1.86
C ASP A 66 0.89 -14.07 -2.08
N TYR A 67 0.73 -13.72 -3.36
CA TYR A 67 0.25 -12.42 -3.81
C TYR A 67 -1.25 -12.20 -3.58
N ALA A 68 -2.08 -13.25 -3.51
CA ALA A 68 -3.52 -13.12 -3.41
C ALA A 68 -4.10 -14.03 -2.31
N PRO A 69 -3.66 -13.81 -1.04
CA PRO A 69 -3.95 -14.74 0.05
C PRO A 69 -5.38 -14.62 0.59
N LEU A 70 -6.11 -13.59 0.19
CA LEU A 70 -7.48 -13.34 0.64
C LEU A 70 -8.47 -13.94 -0.35
N ALA A 71 -9.30 -14.86 0.12
CA ALA A 71 -10.56 -15.19 -0.53
C ALA A 71 -11.51 -13.98 -0.39
N LEU A 72 -11.64 -13.21 -1.47
CA LEU A 72 -12.46 -12.01 -1.52
C LEU A 72 -13.96 -12.35 -1.50
N ASP A 73 -14.76 -11.43 -0.97
CA ASP A 73 -16.21 -11.50 -0.88
C ASP A 73 -16.73 -12.73 -0.11
N VAL A 74 -15.87 -13.34 0.71
CA VAL A 74 -16.17 -14.45 1.62
C VAL A 74 -15.99 -13.94 3.05
N GLU A 75 -16.99 -14.24 3.90
CA GLU A 75 -16.92 -13.93 5.32
C GLU A 75 -15.96 -14.88 6.03
N ARG A 76 -15.02 -14.32 6.80
CA ARG A 76 -14.09 -15.09 7.62
C ARG A 76 -13.69 -14.28 8.86
N GLY A 77 -13.87 -14.88 10.03
CA GLY A 77 -13.55 -14.24 11.31
C GLY A 77 -14.40 -12.99 11.60
N GLY A 78 -15.63 -12.92 11.07
CA GLY A 78 -16.53 -11.76 11.20
C GLY A 78 -16.20 -10.60 10.25
N TYR A 79 -15.28 -10.79 9.29
CA TYR A 79 -14.91 -9.78 8.31
C TYR A 79 -15.12 -10.27 6.88
N ILE A 80 -15.43 -9.33 5.99
CA ILE A 80 -15.49 -9.54 4.54
C ILE A 80 -14.47 -8.62 3.89
N PHE A 81 -13.58 -9.20 3.08
CA PHE A 81 -12.60 -8.45 2.31
C PHE A 81 -13.07 -8.34 0.87
N CYS A 82 -13.17 -7.12 0.35
CA CYS A 82 -13.56 -6.85 -1.03
C CYS A 82 -12.43 -6.09 -1.74
N GLN A 83 -12.21 -6.34 -3.02
CA GLN A 83 -11.30 -5.54 -3.82
C GLN A 83 -12.08 -4.53 -4.67
N LYS A 84 -11.76 -3.24 -4.54
CA LYS A 84 -12.33 -2.18 -5.38
C LYS A 84 -11.19 -1.41 -6.03
N GLY A 85 -11.02 -1.61 -7.34
CA GLY A 85 -9.86 -1.11 -8.07
C GLY A 85 -8.57 -1.79 -7.58
N GLY A 86 -7.57 -0.98 -7.23
CA GLY A 86 -6.28 -1.48 -6.74
C GLY A 86 -6.26 -1.88 -5.27
N ARG A 87 -7.30 -1.55 -4.50
CA ARG A 87 -7.25 -1.58 -3.02
C ARG A 87 -8.19 -2.60 -2.43
N ILE A 88 -7.83 -3.05 -1.23
CA ILE A 88 -8.58 -4.01 -0.43
C ILE A 88 -9.34 -3.24 0.65
N PHE A 89 -10.65 -3.43 0.70
CA PHE A 89 -11.54 -2.87 1.70
C PHE A 89 -12.01 -3.99 2.62
N CYS A 90 -11.97 -3.76 3.91
CA CYS A 90 -12.45 -4.68 4.91
C CYS A 90 -13.72 -4.13 5.54
N TYR A 91 -14.74 -4.97 5.61
CA TYR A 91 -16.02 -4.69 6.25
C TYR A 91 -16.19 -5.64 7.42
N LEU A 92 -16.76 -5.13 8.52
CA LEU A 92 -17.37 -6.02 9.52
C LEU A 92 -18.63 -6.61 8.89
N ASP A 93 -18.95 -7.87 9.19
CA ASP A 93 -20.19 -8.46 8.71
C ASP A 93 -21.41 -7.61 9.07
N GLY A 94 -22.34 -7.46 8.12
CA GLY A 94 -23.50 -6.57 8.22
C GLY A 94 -23.20 -5.06 8.13
N SER A 95 -21.93 -4.64 8.10
CA SER A 95 -21.57 -3.21 7.96
C SER A 95 -21.58 -2.77 6.50
N LYS A 96 -22.14 -1.57 6.24
CA LYS A 96 -22.04 -0.89 4.94
C LYS A 96 -20.76 -0.06 4.81
N ASP A 97 -20.13 0.24 5.94
CA ASP A 97 -18.97 1.11 6.04
C ASP A 97 -17.71 0.27 6.23
N PRO A 98 -16.61 0.54 5.49
CA PRO A 98 -15.38 -0.20 5.67
C PRO A 98 -14.73 0.17 7.00
N CYS A 99 -14.25 -0.84 7.74
CA CYS A 99 -13.51 -0.65 8.98
C CYS A 99 -12.00 -0.48 8.76
N ALA A 100 -11.47 -1.02 7.64
CA ALA A 100 -10.10 -0.84 7.22
C ALA A 100 -9.98 -0.82 5.69
N GLU A 101 -8.91 -0.20 5.19
CA GLU A 101 -8.51 -0.16 3.79
C GLU A 101 -7.02 -0.55 3.73
N TYR A 102 -6.57 -1.21 2.68
CA TYR A 102 -5.17 -1.56 2.45
C TYR A 102 -4.84 -1.40 0.97
N ASP A 103 -3.64 -0.92 0.64
CA ASP A 103 -3.23 -0.86 -0.76
C ASP A 103 -2.92 -2.26 -1.29
N LYS A 104 -2.28 -3.10 -0.47
CA LYS A 104 -2.10 -4.52 -0.77
C LYS A 104 -1.95 -5.36 0.50
N VAL A 105 -2.40 -6.61 0.44
CA VAL A 105 -2.15 -7.66 1.43
C VAL A 105 -1.57 -8.86 0.69
N VAL A 106 -0.49 -9.41 1.23
CA VAL A 106 0.21 -10.61 0.75
C VAL A 106 0.58 -11.49 1.95
N VAL A 107 1.06 -12.71 1.71
CA VAL A 107 1.71 -13.53 2.74
C VAL A 107 3.14 -13.81 2.30
N CYS A 108 4.11 -13.48 3.16
CA CYS A 108 5.54 -13.72 2.95
C CYS A 108 6.00 -14.80 3.92
N ASP A 109 6.22 -16.03 3.44
CA ASP A 109 6.62 -17.17 4.29
C ASP A 109 5.75 -17.29 5.56
N GLU A 110 4.46 -17.58 5.36
CA GLU A 110 3.40 -17.70 6.38
C GLU A 110 3.06 -16.43 7.17
N LEU A 111 3.86 -15.36 7.09
CA LEU A 111 3.57 -14.08 7.73
C LEU A 111 2.65 -13.25 6.82
N PRO A 112 1.42 -12.90 7.23
CA PRO A 112 0.61 -11.95 6.47
C PRO A 112 1.18 -10.55 6.61
N VAL A 113 1.25 -9.83 5.50
CA VAL A 113 1.86 -8.51 5.40
C VAL A 113 0.91 -7.56 4.70
N CYS A 114 0.66 -6.41 5.31
CA CYS A 114 -0.03 -5.30 4.65
C CYS A 114 0.96 -4.23 4.18
N PHE A 115 0.71 -3.72 2.99
CA PHE A 115 1.47 -2.64 2.36
C PHE A 115 0.59 -1.40 2.24
N GLU A 116 1.19 -0.24 2.53
CA GLU A 116 0.60 1.08 2.34
C GLU A 116 1.58 2.03 1.65
N MET A 117 1.10 2.74 0.62
CA MET A 117 1.84 3.72 -0.15
C MET A 117 1.53 5.12 0.38
N SER A 118 2.53 5.81 0.92
CA SER A 118 2.39 7.18 1.44
C SER A 118 3.26 8.17 0.67
N LEU A 119 2.94 8.32 -0.62
CA LEU A 119 3.69 9.17 -1.58
C LEU A 119 3.15 10.61 -1.69
N THR A 120 2.61 11.17 -0.61
CA THR A 120 2.10 12.55 -0.60
C THR A 120 2.74 13.38 0.50
N THR A 121 3.36 14.51 0.12
CA THR A 121 3.96 15.47 1.06
C THR A 121 2.95 16.44 1.68
N LYS A 122 1.72 16.51 1.15
CA LYS A 122 0.65 17.37 1.67
C LYS A 122 -0.22 16.60 2.66
N LYS A 123 -0.83 17.34 3.62
CA LYS A 123 -2.03 16.93 4.39
C LYS A 123 -3.21 16.70 3.44
N THR A 124 -3.09 15.78 2.50
CA THR A 124 -4.20 15.38 1.66
C THR A 124 -4.85 14.22 2.37
N GLY A 125 -5.99 14.50 3.00
CA GLY A 125 -7.00 13.47 3.20
C GLY A 125 -7.39 12.94 1.82
N MET A 126 -6.60 12.03 1.28
CA MET A 126 -6.95 11.31 0.07
C MET A 126 -8.14 10.44 0.43
N GLY A 127 -9.25 10.68 -0.27
CA GLY A 127 -10.39 9.78 -0.34
C GLY A 127 -11.09 9.54 0.99
N ARG A 128 -12.05 10.41 1.33
CA ARG A 128 -13.11 10.03 2.27
C ARG A 128 -13.90 8.85 1.69
N SER A 129 -13.53 7.63 2.04
CA SER A 129 -14.52 6.56 2.12
C SER A 129 -15.46 6.96 3.26
N LYS A 130 -16.67 7.44 2.92
CA LYS A 130 -17.73 7.65 3.92
C LYS A 130 -17.84 6.33 4.71
N GLY A 131 -17.58 6.39 6.02
CA GLY A 131 -17.67 5.20 6.89
C GLY A 131 -16.39 4.78 7.59
N CYS A 132 -15.21 4.97 7.00
CA CYS A 132 -13.95 4.66 7.70
C CYS A 132 -13.72 5.69 8.82
N ARG A 133 -13.41 5.22 10.05
CA ARG A 133 -12.87 6.11 11.11
C ARG A 133 -11.70 6.89 10.50
N ARG A 134 -11.66 8.21 10.74
CA ARG A 134 -10.73 9.17 10.11
C ARG A 134 -9.31 8.60 10.08
N GLY A 135 -8.80 8.28 8.90
CA GLY A 135 -7.40 7.90 8.72
C GLY A 135 -6.42 9.02 9.15
N PRO A 136 -5.14 8.69 9.36
CA PRO A 136 -4.12 9.64 9.77
C PRO A 136 -3.97 10.75 8.73
N LYS A 137 -3.82 11.99 9.17
CA LYS A 137 -3.70 13.19 8.33
C LYS A 137 -2.29 13.38 7.75
N GLY A 138 -1.42 12.38 7.83
CA GLY A 138 -0.04 12.40 7.33
C GLY A 138 0.82 11.28 7.90
N LEU A 139 2.01 11.08 7.32
CA LEU A 139 2.94 9.98 7.64
C LEU A 139 3.25 9.91 9.15
N SER A 140 3.59 11.02 9.80
CA SER A 140 3.92 11.01 11.24
C SER A 140 2.75 10.52 12.11
N GLN A 141 1.50 10.82 11.72
CA GLN A 141 0.32 10.33 12.45
C GLN A 141 0.03 8.86 12.14
N LEU A 142 0.33 8.38 10.93
CA LEU A 142 0.24 6.97 10.58
C LEU A 142 1.23 6.15 11.42
N LEU A 143 2.50 6.57 11.41
CA LEU A 143 3.60 5.84 12.03
C LEU A 143 3.62 6.00 13.56
N GLY A 144 3.19 7.15 14.09
CA GLY A 144 3.23 7.44 15.52
C GLY A 144 2.01 6.95 16.32
N ASN A 145 0.97 6.43 15.67
CA ASN A 145 -0.30 6.07 16.32
C ASN A 145 -0.49 4.55 16.40
N PHE A 146 -0.05 3.96 17.51
CA PHE A 146 -0.13 2.52 17.75
C PHE A 146 -1.57 1.99 17.73
N ASP A 147 -2.49 2.70 18.37
CA ASP A 147 -3.89 2.28 18.48
C ASP A 147 -4.54 2.22 17.09
N TYR A 148 -4.21 3.19 16.23
CA TYR A 148 -4.68 3.21 14.86
C TYR A 148 -4.15 2.03 14.05
N LEU A 149 -2.84 1.75 14.11
CA LEU A 149 -2.23 0.62 13.41
C LEU A 149 -2.80 -0.71 13.93
N THR A 150 -2.96 -0.85 15.24
CA THR A 150 -3.55 -2.03 15.88
C THR A 150 -4.98 -2.28 15.40
N GLN A 151 -5.80 -1.23 15.35
CA GLN A 151 -7.17 -1.32 14.82
C GLN A 151 -7.19 -1.70 13.33
N ARG A 152 -6.24 -1.21 12.54
CA ARG A 152 -6.13 -1.59 11.12
C ARG A 152 -5.72 -3.03 10.92
N VAL A 153 -4.81 -3.59 11.70
CA VAL A 153 -4.35 -4.97 11.48
C VAL A 153 -5.25 -6.03 12.13
N ALA A 154 -6.13 -5.64 13.07
CA ALA A 154 -7.01 -6.57 13.77
C ALA A 154 -7.87 -7.46 12.83
N PRO A 155 -8.47 -6.94 11.74
CA PRO A 155 -9.18 -7.79 10.79
C PRO A 155 -8.29 -8.85 10.13
N LEU A 156 -7.04 -8.50 9.79
CA LEU A 156 -6.09 -9.45 9.18
C LEU A 156 -5.68 -10.52 10.19
N LYS A 157 -5.40 -10.14 11.44
CA LYS A 157 -5.12 -11.10 12.52
C LYS A 157 -6.23 -12.13 12.67
N ASN A 158 -7.48 -11.68 12.67
CA ASN A 158 -8.65 -12.56 12.76
C ASN A 158 -8.81 -13.43 11.50
N TYR A 159 -8.66 -12.86 10.32
CA TYR A 159 -8.78 -13.59 9.04
C TYR A 159 -7.76 -14.73 8.93
N PHE A 160 -6.49 -14.43 9.20
CA PHE A 160 -5.39 -15.39 9.11
C PHE A 160 -5.24 -16.24 10.38
N SER A 161 -5.97 -15.93 11.45
CA SER A 161 -5.83 -16.58 12.76
C SER A 161 -4.40 -16.51 13.30
N VAL A 162 -3.79 -15.33 13.20
CA VAL A 162 -2.40 -15.07 13.62
C VAL A 162 -2.33 -13.91 14.62
N GLU A 163 -1.32 -13.92 15.48
CA GLU A 163 -1.08 -12.83 16.41
C GLU A 163 -0.27 -11.68 15.80
N GLN A 164 0.43 -11.94 14.70
CA GLN A 164 1.43 -11.05 14.11
C GLN A 164 1.12 -10.77 12.64
N ILE A 165 1.36 -9.52 12.23
CA ILE A 165 1.16 -9.03 10.86
C ILE A 165 2.36 -8.14 10.55
N GLY A 166 2.98 -8.34 9.38
CA GLY A 166 3.98 -7.41 8.85
C GLY A 166 3.29 -6.13 8.37
N TYR A 167 3.88 -4.98 8.68
CA TYR A 167 3.36 -3.68 8.23
C TYR A 167 4.46 -2.94 7.46
N VAL A 168 4.24 -2.72 6.17
CA VAL A 168 5.20 -2.07 5.29
C VAL A 168 4.62 -0.76 4.78
N VAL A 169 5.34 0.34 4.99
CA VAL A 169 4.96 1.66 4.47
C VAL A 169 6.01 2.12 3.48
N VAL A 170 5.60 2.37 2.24
CA VAL A 170 6.45 2.86 1.16
C VAL A 170 6.32 4.38 1.07
N VAL A 171 7.45 5.08 1.13
CA VAL A 171 7.52 6.56 1.20
C VAL A 171 8.60 7.08 0.27
N TYR A 172 8.57 8.35 -0.13
CA TYR A 172 9.72 8.92 -0.86
C TYR A 172 11.00 8.85 0.00
N PRO A 173 12.18 8.66 -0.62
CA PRO A 173 13.47 8.65 0.10
C PRO A 173 13.65 9.86 1.03
N SER A 174 13.33 11.07 0.54
CA SER A 174 13.33 12.32 1.31
C SER A 174 12.41 12.37 2.53
N MET A 175 11.47 11.43 2.69
CA MET A 175 10.59 11.32 3.85
C MET A 175 11.14 10.40 4.95
N ILE A 176 12.22 9.67 4.68
CA ILE A 176 12.87 8.81 5.68
C ILE A 176 13.74 9.69 6.58
N ASN A 177 13.41 9.71 7.86
CA ASN A 177 14.17 10.40 8.89
C ASN A 177 14.32 9.45 10.08
N PRO A 178 15.46 8.74 10.19
CA PRO A 178 15.71 7.77 11.25
C PRO A 178 15.65 8.37 12.67
N ASP A 179 15.84 9.68 12.80
CA ASP A 179 15.78 10.39 14.08
C ASP A 179 14.36 10.84 14.45
N ALA A 180 13.39 10.72 13.53
CA ALA A 180 12.01 11.05 13.82
C ALA A 180 11.39 10.01 14.76
N GLU A 181 10.91 10.47 15.91
CA GLU A 181 10.32 9.62 16.95
C GLU A 181 9.20 8.71 16.42
N SER A 182 8.36 9.19 15.50
CA SER A 182 7.30 8.39 14.90
C SER A 182 7.82 7.23 14.04
N GLN A 183 8.95 7.40 13.34
CA GLN A 183 9.57 6.33 12.56
C GLN A 183 10.29 5.32 13.46
N GLN A 184 10.95 5.78 14.52
CA GLN A 184 11.57 4.92 15.52
C GLN A 184 10.52 4.06 16.24
N ARG A 185 9.39 4.66 16.66
CA ARG A 185 8.28 3.93 17.28
C ARG A 185 7.68 2.90 16.34
N PHE A 186 7.37 3.29 15.09
CA PHE A 186 6.84 2.37 14.09
C PHE A 186 7.77 1.18 13.84
N SER A 187 9.06 1.45 13.67
CA SER A 187 10.08 0.41 13.51
C SER A 187 10.18 -0.47 14.75
N GLY A 188 10.13 0.12 15.95
CA GLY A 188 10.10 -0.57 17.24
C GLY A 188 8.90 -1.52 17.43
N TRP A 189 7.79 -1.27 16.73
CA TRP A 189 6.63 -2.16 16.66
C TRP A 189 6.76 -3.25 15.59
N GLY A 190 7.88 -3.30 14.88
CA GLY A 190 8.15 -4.26 13.80
C GLY A 190 7.76 -3.75 12.40
N GLY A 191 7.31 -2.50 12.27
CA GLY A 191 7.02 -1.89 10.98
C GLY A 191 8.27 -1.72 10.12
N ARG A 192 8.11 -1.74 8.79
CA ARG A 192 9.18 -1.49 7.82
C ARG A 192 8.86 -0.26 7.00
N LEU A 193 9.75 0.73 7.01
CA LEU A 193 9.70 1.84 6.08
C LEU A 193 10.59 1.51 4.89
N VAL A 194 10.03 1.66 3.68
CA VAL A 194 10.72 1.34 2.44
C VAL A 194 10.82 2.60 1.60
N PRO A 195 12.03 3.01 1.18
CA PRO A 195 12.16 4.09 0.22
C PRO A 195 11.55 3.66 -1.10
N PHE A 196 10.77 4.54 -1.70
CA PHE A 196 10.35 4.43 -3.08
C PHE A 196 11.57 4.62 -3.99
N TYR A 197 11.55 4.01 -5.18
CA TYR A 197 12.71 3.97 -6.08
C TYR A 197 13.21 5.35 -6.54
N ALA A 198 12.36 6.38 -6.43
CA ALA A 198 12.66 7.75 -6.83
C ALA A 198 12.11 8.73 -5.80
N ASP A 199 12.76 9.89 -5.67
CA ASP A 199 12.17 11.05 -4.99
C ASP A 199 11.01 11.63 -5.78
N LYS A 200 10.23 12.50 -5.13
CA LYS A 200 8.98 13.04 -5.69
C LYS A 200 9.21 13.75 -7.04
N GLU A 201 10.24 14.59 -7.12
CA GLU A 201 10.56 15.38 -8.31
C GLU A 201 10.90 14.45 -9.49
N GLN A 202 11.79 13.48 -9.26
CA GLN A 202 12.17 12.49 -10.26
C GLN A 202 10.99 11.61 -10.67
N TYR A 203 10.16 11.18 -9.72
CA TYR A 203 8.97 10.39 -10.01
C TYR A 203 7.97 11.15 -10.88
N MET A 204 7.76 12.43 -10.57
CA MET A 204 6.91 13.32 -11.38
C MET A 204 7.45 13.47 -12.79
N GLU A 205 8.75 13.76 -12.94
CA GLU A 205 9.39 13.90 -14.26
C GLU A 205 9.27 12.62 -15.09
N ASN A 206 9.54 11.46 -14.49
CA ASN A 206 9.41 10.17 -15.15
C ASN A 206 7.97 9.94 -15.64
N ILE A 207 6.97 10.25 -14.80
CA ILE A 207 5.56 10.09 -15.16
C ILE A 207 5.14 11.05 -16.27
N MET A 208 5.59 12.30 -16.24
CA MET A 208 5.24 13.28 -17.29
C MET A 208 5.86 12.87 -18.62
N THR A 209 7.14 12.51 -18.62
CA THR A 209 7.85 11.98 -19.80
C THR A 209 7.13 10.76 -20.36
N PHE A 210 6.74 9.85 -19.49
CA PHE A 210 6.00 8.65 -19.86
C PHE A 210 4.64 8.95 -20.51
N ARG A 211 3.89 9.92 -19.97
CA ARG A 211 2.60 10.32 -20.54
C ARG A 211 2.74 10.92 -21.93
N GLU A 212 3.75 11.77 -22.13
CA GLU A 212 4.08 12.37 -23.43
C GLU A 212 4.42 11.29 -24.47
N GLN A 213 5.26 10.32 -24.11
CA GLN A 213 5.66 9.22 -25.01
C GLN A 213 4.50 8.31 -25.41
N HIS A 214 3.44 8.23 -24.60
CA HIS A 214 2.32 7.33 -24.79
C HIS A 214 0.99 8.03 -25.14
N ASN A 215 1.00 9.35 -25.39
CA ASN A 215 -0.19 10.16 -25.69
C ASN A 215 -1.31 10.02 -24.63
N LEU A 216 -0.95 10.05 -23.34
CA LEU A 216 -1.83 9.85 -22.18
C LEU A 216 -2.25 11.12 -21.45
#